data_AF-A0A314XQV2-F1
#
_entry.id   AF-A0A314XQV2-F1
#
_cell.length_a   1.000
_cell.length_b   1.000
_cell.length_c   1.000
_cell.angle_alpha   90.00
_cell.angle_beta   90.00
_cell.angle_gamma   90.00
#
_symmetry.space_group_name_H-M   'P 1'
#
loop_
_entity.id
_entity.type
_entity.pdbx_description
1 polymer ?
#
loop_
_entity_poly.entity_id
_entity_poly.type
_entity_poly.pdbx_seq_one_letter_code
_entity_poly.pdbx_strand_id
1 'polypeptide(L)'
;MRTRNTELGKLLGDQYLKKNYKVVAEESAYMYQKQAWVPLVRILEQDDLEKQSKEAKVGLVRLKIEAFMKGLDDISKRHRGFCVIPEVDLRQQIRSATVKLVIPAYTEFLNSFSAALQGKSYLSPESVQEVLGQVFDYGDGKLKRRGSRDRTGSGSSGMDGRIKDFRRSRSNTSDL
;
A
#
# COMPACT_ATOMS: atom_id res chain seq x y z
N MET A 1 0.66 8.00 -16.04
CA MET A 1 -0.82 7.91 -16.28
C MET A 1 -1.19 6.91 -17.38
N ARG A 2 -2.04 5.90 -17.09
CA ARG A 2 -2.40 4.82 -18.05
C ARG A 2 -3.21 5.26 -19.27
N THR A 3 -3.97 6.35 -19.18
CA THR A 3 -4.88 6.81 -20.24
C THR A 3 -4.28 7.84 -21.20
N ARG A 4 -3.07 8.36 -20.92
CA ARG A 4 -2.48 9.45 -21.69
C ARG A 4 -2.19 9.10 -23.16
N ASN A 5 -1.86 7.85 -23.44
CA ASN A 5 -1.47 7.39 -24.78
C ASN A 5 -2.60 6.65 -25.53
N THR A 6 -3.85 6.84 -25.13
CA THR A 6 -5.01 6.22 -25.79
C THR A 6 -5.79 7.27 -26.59
N GLU A 7 -6.65 6.83 -27.52
CA GLU A 7 -7.55 7.73 -28.25
C GLU A 7 -8.47 8.54 -27.31
N LEU A 8 -8.86 7.92 -26.18
CA LEU A 8 -9.58 8.62 -25.12
C LEU A 8 -8.73 9.72 -24.48
N GLY A 9 -7.43 9.48 -24.27
CA GLY A 9 -6.52 10.49 -23.74
C GLY A 9 -6.36 11.69 -24.67
N LYS A 10 -6.27 11.45 -25.98
CA LYS A 10 -6.25 12.51 -27.00
C LYS A 10 -7.55 13.32 -27.00
N LEU A 11 -8.71 12.66 -26.88
CA LEU A 11 -10.02 13.30 -26.85
C LEU A 11 -10.22 14.18 -25.61
N LEU A 12 -9.78 13.72 -24.44
CA LEU A 12 -9.90 14.45 -23.16
C LEU A 12 -8.93 15.64 -23.07
N GLY A 13 -7.78 15.55 -23.74
CA GLY A 13 -6.75 16.56 -23.72
C GLY A 13 -5.82 16.47 -22.50
N ASP A 14 -4.55 16.79 -22.72
CA ASP A 14 -3.48 16.66 -21.72
C ASP A 14 -3.74 17.47 -20.44
N GLN A 15 -4.30 18.68 -20.57
CA GLN A 15 -4.56 19.56 -19.43
C GLN A 15 -5.66 18.99 -18.51
N TYR A 16 -6.72 18.42 -19.09
CA TYR A 16 -7.79 17.77 -18.33
C TYR A 16 -7.25 16.54 -17.59
N LEU A 17 -6.50 15.69 -18.30
CA LEU A 17 -5.88 14.50 -17.70
C LEU A 17 -4.95 14.86 -16.55
N LYS A 18 -4.10 15.87 -16.72
CA LYS A 18 -3.18 16.34 -15.67
C LYS A 18 -3.91 16.86 -14.45
N LYS A 19 -4.95 17.68 -14.64
CA LYS A 19 -5.74 18.25 -13.54
C LYS A 19 -6.48 17.16 -12.76
N ASN A 20 -7.21 16.29 -13.45
CA ASN A 20 -7.96 15.22 -12.78
C ASN A 20 -7.04 14.20 -12.12
N TYR A 21 -5.91 13.86 -12.75
CA TYR A 21 -4.92 12.99 -12.14
C TYR A 21 -4.40 13.56 -10.83
N LYS A 22 -4.02 14.84 -10.84
CA LYS A 22 -3.49 15.52 -9.66
C LYS A 22 -4.50 15.46 -8.51
N VAL A 23 -5.75 15.83 -8.76
CA VAL A 23 -6.81 15.82 -7.74
C VAL A 23 -7.02 14.42 -7.16
N VAL A 24 -7.18 13.40 -8.02
CA VAL A 24 -7.41 12.02 -7.56
C VAL A 24 -6.19 11.47 -6.83
N ALA A 25 -4.97 11.77 -7.29
CA ALA A 25 -3.74 11.35 -6.64
C ALA A 25 -3.58 12.01 -5.26
N GLU A 26 -3.88 13.30 -5.14
CA GLU A 26 -3.82 14.04 -3.87
C GLU A 26 -4.88 13.54 -2.89
N GLU A 27 -6.13 13.36 -3.33
CA GLU A 27 -7.21 12.86 -2.48
C GLU A 27 -6.94 11.44 -1.99
N SER A 28 -6.48 10.55 -2.89
CA SER A 28 -6.12 9.18 -2.51
C SER A 28 -4.93 9.12 -1.56
N ALA A 29 -3.90 9.97 -1.78
CA ALA A 29 -2.77 10.10 -0.87
C ALA A 29 -3.19 10.59 0.52
N TYR A 30 -4.06 11.60 0.58
CA TYR A 30 -4.60 12.11 1.83
C TYR A 30 -5.40 11.06 2.58
N MET A 31 -6.32 10.35 1.90
CA MET A 31 -7.11 9.28 2.51
C MET A 31 -6.24 8.13 3.00
N TYR A 32 -5.24 7.72 2.22
CA TYR A 32 -4.25 6.73 2.65
C TYR A 32 -3.55 7.16 3.93
N GLN A 33 -3.05 8.40 3.99
CA GLN A 33 -2.37 8.91 5.17
C GLN A 33 -3.27 8.93 6.40
N LYS A 34 -4.50 9.43 6.22
CA LYS A 34 -5.52 9.51 7.27
C LYS A 34 -5.95 8.14 7.80
N GLN A 35 -6.06 7.13 6.95
CA GLN A 35 -6.56 5.82 7.36
C GLN A 35 -5.45 4.91 7.89
N ALA A 36 -4.25 4.99 7.32
CA ALA A 36 -3.16 4.10 7.70
C ALA A 36 -2.35 4.62 8.89
N TRP A 37 -2.02 5.92 8.91
CA TRP A 37 -0.98 6.43 9.81
C TRP A 37 -1.53 7.29 10.95
N VAL A 38 -2.64 8.01 10.76
CA VAL A 38 -3.25 8.79 11.84
C VAL A 38 -3.68 7.93 13.03
N PRO A 39 -4.34 6.76 12.86
CA PRO A 39 -4.69 5.90 13.99
C PRO A 39 -3.46 5.39 14.74
N LEU A 40 -2.35 5.16 14.03
CA LEU A 40 -1.09 4.74 14.65
C LEU A 40 -0.53 5.84 15.56
N VAL A 41 -0.51 7.09 15.08
CA VAL A 41 -0.03 8.24 15.85
C VAL A 41 -0.94 8.53 17.05
N ARG A 42 -2.25 8.37 16.92
CA ARG A 42 -3.21 8.55 18.02
C ARG A 42 -2.93 7.68 19.24
N ILE A 43 -2.31 6.51 19.07
CA ILE A 43 -1.91 5.64 20.19
C ILE A 43 -0.96 6.38 21.14
N LEU A 44 -0.16 7.31 20.62
CA LEU A 44 0.82 8.09 21.36
C LEU A 44 0.28 9.41 21.93
N GLU A 45 -1.00 9.75 21.70
CA GLU A 45 -1.60 10.94 22.30
C GLU A 45 -1.58 10.86 23.84
N GLN A 46 -1.54 11.99 24.54
CA GLN A 46 -1.31 12.04 25.98
C GLN A 46 -2.59 12.26 26.81
N ASP A 47 -3.74 12.48 26.16
CA ASP A 47 -5.00 12.93 26.78
C ASP A 47 -5.53 11.99 27.87
N ASP A 48 -5.38 10.69 27.70
CA ASP A 48 -5.77 9.65 28.65
C ASP A 48 -4.72 9.38 29.74
N LEU A 49 -3.47 9.86 29.55
CA LEU A 49 -2.41 9.76 30.56
C LEU A 49 -2.55 10.83 31.64
N GLU A 50 -3.08 12.01 31.33
CA GLU A 50 -3.31 13.10 32.28
C GLU A 50 -4.11 12.65 33.50
N LYS A 51 -5.14 11.82 33.28
CA LYS A 51 -6.15 11.39 34.28
C LYS A 51 -5.70 10.24 35.20
N GLN A 52 -4.55 9.63 34.95
CA GLN A 52 -4.10 8.42 35.65
C GLN A 52 -3.24 8.74 36.88
N SER A 53 -3.14 7.78 37.82
CA SER A 53 -2.14 7.85 38.90
C SER A 53 -0.72 7.60 38.36
N LYS A 54 0.32 8.01 39.09
CA LYS A 54 1.72 7.89 38.61
C LYS A 54 2.11 6.45 38.21
N GLU A 55 1.73 5.45 39.00
CA GLU A 55 1.99 4.03 38.66
C GLU A 55 1.18 3.56 37.45
N ALA A 56 -0.11 3.92 37.38
CA ALA A 56 -0.94 3.58 36.24
C ALA A 56 -0.43 4.25 34.94
N LYS A 57 0.09 5.48 35.02
CA LYS A 57 0.72 6.20 33.89
C LYS A 57 1.90 5.40 33.33
N VAL A 58 2.80 4.89 34.17
CA VAL A 58 3.98 4.12 33.70
C VAL A 58 3.55 2.84 32.98
N GLY A 59 2.56 2.11 33.52
CA GLY A 59 2.01 0.93 32.85
C GLY A 59 1.37 1.26 31.50
N LEU A 60 0.54 2.32 31.46
CA LEU A 60 -0.15 2.74 30.24
C LEU A 60 0.81 3.25 29.16
N VAL A 61 1.85 4.00 29.54
CA VAL A 61 2.93 4.42 28.63
C VAL A 61 3.59 3.21 27.95
N ARG A 62 3.91 2.18 28.73
CA ARG A 62 4.53 0.95 28.20
C ARG A 62 3.59 0.20 27.25
N LEU A 63 2.30 0.12 27.59
CA LEU A 63 1.29 -0.49 26.72
C LEU A 63 1.14 0.29 25.40
N LYS A 64 1.14 1.62 25.45
CA LYS A 64 1.02 2.48 24.27
C LYS A 64 2.19 2.33 23.32
N ILE A 65 3.42 2.37 23.83
CA ILE A 65 4.59 2.19 22.98
C ILE A 65 4.62 0.79 22.37
N GLU A 66 4.27 -0.26 23.12
CA GLU A 66 4.19 -1.63 22.60
C GLU A 66 3.09 -1.75 21.52
N ALA A 67 1.93 -1.14 21.73
CA ALA A 67 0.85 -1.08 20.74
C ALA A 67 1.27 -0.31 19.48
N PHE A 68 1.99 0.80 19.63
CA PHE A 68 2.55 1.56 18.52
C PHE A 68 3.55 0.71 17.72
N MET A 69 4.50 0.04 18.38
CA MET A 69 5.49 -0.80 17.71
C MET A 69 4.85 -1.94 16.93
N LYS A 70 3.84 -2.59 17.53
CA LYS A 70 3.05 -3.63 16.86
C LYS A 70 2.29 -3.07 15.66
N GLY A 71 1.61 -1.93 15.81
CA GLY A 71 0.88 -1.28 14.73
C GLY A 71 1.79 -0.87 13.58
N LEU A 72 2.98 -0.36 13.87
CA LEU A 72 4.00 0.00 12.89
C LEU A 72 4.43 -1.23 12.07
N ASP A 73 4.71 -2.36 12.74
CA ASP A 73 5.09 -3.62 12.10
C ASP A 73 3.95 -4.18 11.23
N ASP A 74 2.72 -4.17 11.74
CA ASP A 74 1.52 -4.63 11.02
C ASP A 74 1.27 -3.81 9.74
N ILE A 75 1.32 -2.48 9.84
CA ILE A 75 1.19 -1.58 8.68
C ILE A 75 2.34 -1.84 7.70
N SER A 76 3.57 -1.94 8.20
CA SER A 76 4.75 -2.16 7.37
C SER A 76 4.66 -3.45 6.56
N LYS A 77 4.28 -4.57 7.21
CA LYS A 77 4.10 -5.87 6.55
C LYS A 77 2.97 -5.84 5.53
N ARG A 78 1.83 -5.26 5.90
CA ARG A 78 0.67 -5.15 5.01
C ARG A 78 0.98 -4.29 3.79
N HIS A 79 1.70 -3.18 3.95
CA HIS A 79 1.82 -2.21 2.87
C HIS A 79 2.95 -2.53 1.90
N ARG A 80 4.04 -3.19 2.36
CA ARG A 80 5.15 -3.64 1.51
C ARG A 80 4.70 -4.53 0.33
N GLY A 81 3.63 -5.32 0.49
CA GLY A 81 3.15 -6.24 -0.55
C GLY A 81 2.07 -5.68 -1.47
N PHE A 82 1.29 -4.70 -1.01
CA PHE A 82 0.05 -4.27 -1.70
C PHE A 82 0.07 -2.83 -2.19
N CYS A 83 0.91 -1.96 -1.63
CA CYS A 83 0.92 -0.53 -1.93
C CYS A 83 1.95 -0.19 -3.03
N VAL A 84 1.67 -0.60 -4.27
CA VAL A 84 2.54 -0.27 -5.42
C VAL A 84 2.15 1.09 -5.96
N ILE A 85 2.91 2.12 -5.60
CA ILE A 85 2.78 3.48 -6.15
C ILE A 85 3.77 3.61 -7.31
N PRO A 86 3.29 3.62 -8.57
CA PRO A 86 4.17 3.57 -9.74
C PRO A 86 4.87 4.90 -10.03
N GLU A 87 4.23 6.03 -9.68
CA GLU A 87 4.83 7.35 -9.90
C GLU A 87 5.80 7.68 -8.75
N VAL A 88 7.07 7.88 -9.10
CA VAL A 88 8.17 8.09 -8.13
C VAL A 88 7.95 9.34 -7.29
N ASP A 89 7.55 10.46 -7.91
CA ASP A 89 7.34 11.72 -7.20
C ASP A 89 6.21 11.61 -6.17
N LEU A 90 5.09 10.99 -6.54
CA LEU A 90 3.95 10.78 -5.65
C LEU A 90 4.34 9.86 -4.48
N ARG A 91 5.08 8.79 -4.77
CA ARG A 91 5.62 7.86 -3.77
C ARG A 91 6.52 8.57 -2.77
N GLN A 92 7.43 9.42 -3.25
CA GLN A 92 8.32 10.23 -2.41
C GLN A 92 7.54 11.25 -1.56
N GLN A 93 6.52 11.91 -2.13
CA GLN A 93 5.67 12.84 -1.39
C GLN A 93 4.92 12.16 -0.26
N ILE A 94 4.29 11.00 -0.53
CA ILE A 94 3.58 10.22 0.49
C ILE A 94 4.54 9.74 1.57
N ARG A 95 5.71 9.21 1.19
CA ARG A 95 6.77 8.83 2.14
C ARG A 95 7.15 10.00 3.04
N SER A 96 7.42 11.17 2.47
CA SER A 96 7.79 12.36 3.23
C SER A 96 6.67 12.81 4.18
N ALA A 97 5.42 12.80 3.71
CA ALA A 97 4.26 13.15 4.52
C ALA A 97 4.07 12.18 5.70
N THR A 98 4.24 10.87 5.47
CA THR A 98 4.19 9.85 6.53
C THR A 98 5.29 10.06 7.56
N VAL A 99 6.53 10.30 7.15
CA VAL A 99 7.66 10.58 8.06
C VAL A 99 7.38 11.83 8.90
N LYS A 100 6.92 12.92 8.26
CA LYS A 100 6.55 14.18 8.95
C LYS A 100 5.40 14.03 9.93
N LEU A 101 4.54 13.02 9.75
CA LEU A 101 3.43 12.73 10.65
C LEU A 101 3.87 11.86 11.84
N VAL A 102 4.62 10.79 11.56
CA VAL A 102 4.92 9.74 12.56
C VAL A 102 6.13 10.11 13.44
N ILE A 103 7.21 10.60 12.84
CA ILE A 103 8.48 10.80 13.55
C ILE A 103 8.37 11.87 14.65
N PRO A 104 7.75 13.04 14.43
CA PRO A 104 7.62 14.04 15.49
C PRO A 104 6.84 13.50 16.69
N ALA A 105 5.69 12.85 16.46
CA ALA A 105 4.87 12.28 17.53
C ALA A 105 5.59 11.17 18.31
N TYR A 106 6.33 10.30 17.60
CA TYR A 106 7.14 9.26 18.23
C TYR A 106 8.25 9.84 19.10
N THR A 107 8.96 10.84 18.57
CA THR A 107 10.08 11.49 19.27
C THR A 107 9.59 12.23 20.50
N GLU A 108 8.49 12.97 20.38
CA GLU A 108 7.86 13.67 21.50
C GLU A 108 7.45 12.68 22.59
N PHE A 109 6.80 11.57 22.23
CA PHE A 109 6.40 10.55 23.19
C PHE A 109 7.59 9.96 23.94
N LEU A 110 8.67 9.59 23.25
CA LEU A 110 9.88 9.07 23.88
C LEU A 110 10.52 10.07 24.85
N ASN A 111 10.57 11.35 24.46
CA ASN A 111 11.15 12.40 25.29
C ASN A 111 10.31 12.64 26.55
N SER A 112 8.99 12.77 26.40
CA SER A 112 8.04 13.01 27.49
C SER A 112 8.00 11.89 28.53
N PHE A 113 8.23 10.63 28.10
CA PHE A 113 8.15 9.46 28.98
C PHE A 113 9.46 8.70 29.15
N SER A 114 10.59 9.33 28.87
CA SER A 114 11.92 8.72 28.98
C SER A 114 12.19 8.03 30.32
N ALA A 115 11.76 8.62 31.44
CA ALA A 115 11.88 8.04 32.77
C ALA A 115 11.02 6.77 32.96
N ALA A 116 9.79 6.75 32.42
CA ALA A 116 8.88 5.60 32.51
C ALA A 116 9.31 4.42 31.62
N LEU A 117 10.06 4.72 30.56
CA LEU A 117 10.58 3.76 29.58
C LEU A 117 11.97 3.21 29.95
N GLN A 118 12.58 3.67 31.05
CA GLN A 118 13.87 3.13 31.51
C GLN A 118 13.80 1.61 31.70
N GLY A 119 14.84 0.91 31.23
CA GLY A 119 14.98 -0.55 31.32
C GLY A 119 14.51 -1.35 30.10
N LYS A 120 13.86 -0.72 29.11
CA LYS A 120 13.58 -1.32 27.79
C LYS A 120 14.10 -0.41 26.67
N SER A 121 14.84 -1.01 25.74
CA SER A 121 15.31 -0.34 24.53
C SER A 121 14.23 -0.39 23.45
N TYR A 122 13.71 0.77 23.05
CA TYR A 122 12.85 0.89 21.87
C TYR A 122 13.65 1.36 20.66
N LEU A 123 13.07 1.25 19.45
CA LEU A 123 13.74 1.71 18.23
C LEU A 123 14.07 3.20 18.33
N SER A 124 15.23 3.60 17.79
CA SER A 124 15.52 5.03 17.66
C SER A 124 14.55 5.66 16.64
N PRO A 125 14.29 6.98 16.73
CA PRO A 125 13.51 7.68 15.70
C PRO A 125 14.07 7.48 14.29
N GLU A 126 15.40 7.39 14.15
CA GLU A 126 16.08 7.09 12.89
C GLU A 126 15.74 5.69 12.37
N SER A 127 15.76 4.67 13.24
CA SER A 127 15.38 3.31 12.89
C SER A 127 13.90 3.20 12.49
N VAL A 128 13.01 3.95 13.15
CA VAL A 128 11.59 4.03 12.75
C VAL A 128 11.47 4.68 11.37
N GLN A 129 12.23 5.74 11.09
CA GLN A 129 12.25 6.40 9.79
C GLN A 129 12.74 5.46 8.67
N GLU A 130 13.73 4.61 8.94
CA GLU A 130 14.18 3.57 8.01
C GLU A 130 13.08 2.55 7.72
N VAL A 131 12.39 2.06 8.75
CA VAL A 131 11.25 1.15 8.60
C VAL A 131 10.18 1.78 7.71
N LEU A 132 9.82 3.04 7.96
CA LEU A 132 8.87 3.80 7.15
C LEU A 132 9.34 3.95 5.70
N GLY A 133 10.64 4.18 5.47
CA GLY A 133 11.20 4.24 4.13
C GLY A 133 11.01 2.95 3.34
N GLN A 134 11.33 1.83 3.97
CA GLN A 134 11.19 0.49 3.37
C GLN A 134 9.75 0.13 3.01
N VAL A 135 8.73 0.75 3.63
CA VAL A 135 7.31 0.54 3.27
C VAL A 135 7.02 0.96 1.83
N PHE A 136 7.71 1.98 1.33
CA PHE A 136 7.46 2.54 0.00
C PHE A 136 8.43 2.05 -1.07
N ASP A 137 9.55 1.43 -0.71
CA ASP A 137 10.65 1.12 -1.64
C ASP A 137 10.45 -0.19 -2.44
N TYR A 138 9.42 -1.01 -2.14
CA TYR A 138 9.24 -2.34 -2.74
C TYR A 138 8.77 -2.35 -4.22
N GLY A 139 8.46 -1.18 -4.79
CA GLY A 139 7.94 -1.04 -6.15
C GLY A 139 8.97 -1.15 -7.29
N ASP A 140 10.28 -1.13 -7.01
CA ASP A 140 11.33 -1.22 -8.04
C ASP A 140 11.73 -2.66 -8.40
N GLY A 141 11.25 -3.64 -7.64
CA GLY A 141 11.39 -5.05 -7.98
C GLY A 141 10.45 -5.41 -9.13
N LYS A 142 10.97 -5.36 -10.37
CA LYS A 142 10.38 -5.92 -11.60
C LYS A 142 9.19 -6.83 -11.29
N LEU A 143 7.97 -6.36 -11.53
CA LEU A 143 6.82 -7.24 -11.74
C LEU A 143 7.27 -8.21 -12.84
N LYS A 144 7.69 -9.42 -12.45
CA LYS A 144 7.96 -10.52 -13.37
C LYS A 144 6.61 -10.73 -14.05
N ARG A 145 6.44 -10.12 -15.22
CA ARG A 145 5.37 -10.47 -16.16
C ARG A 145 5.39 -11.99 -16.16
N ARG A 146 4.29 -12.58 -15.71
CA ARG A 146 4.03 -14.01 -15.85
C ARG A 146 4.09 -14.26 -17.35
N GLY A 147 5.27 -14.65 -17.81
CA GLY A 147 5.55 -14.80 -19.23
C GLY A 147 4.52 -15.77 -19.77
N SER A 148 3.81 -15.35 -20.82
CA SER A 148 3.10 -16.27 -21.69
C SER A 148 4.10 -17.36 -22.04
N ARG A 149 3.85 -18.58 -21.56
CA ARG A 149 4.64 -19.74 -21.92
C ARG A 149 4.20 -20.12 -23.32
N ASP A 150 4.71 -19.39 -24.30
CA ASP A 150 4.62 -19.80 -25.70
C ASP A 150 5.43 -21.08 -25.83
N ARG A 151 4.70 -22.21 -25.87
CA ARG A 151 5.27 -23.52 -26.17
C ARG A 151 5.43 -23.62 -27.68
N THR A 152 6.54 -23.13 -28.20
CA THR A 152 7.06 -23.59 -29.50
C THR A 152 7.82 -24.88 -29.25
N GLY A 153 7.21 -25.99 -29.65
CA GLY A 153 7.81 -27.32 -29.63
C GLY A 153 7.37 -28.07 -30.88
N SER A 154 8.22 -27.99 -31.90
CA SER A 154 8.17 -28.78 -33.13
C SER A 154 8.36 -30.27 -32.81
N GLY A 155 7.58 -31.15 -33.45
CA GLY A 155 7.74 -32.61 -33.33
C GLY A 155 6.63 -33.40 -34.03
N SER A 156 6.92 -33.87 -35.24
CA SER A 156 6.11 -34.70 -36.13
C SER A 156 5.66 -36.05 -35.53
N SER A 157 4.41 -36.46 -35.76
CA SER A 157 4.05 -37.84 -36.11
C SER A 157 2.67 -37.86 -36.77
N GLY A 158 2.58 -38.49 -37.94
CA GLY A 158 1.35 -38.54 -38.73
C GLY A 158 0.34 -39.54 -38.19
N MET A 159 -0.94 -39.26 -38.43
CA MET A 159 -1.99 -40.26 -38.60
C MET A 159 -3.11 -39.64 -39.44
N ASP A 160 -3.36 -40.30 -40.56
CA ASP A 160 -4.50 -40.17 -41.46
C ASP A 160 -5.83 -40.40 -40.70
N GLY A 161 -6.88 -39.65 -41.03
CA GLY A 161 -8.15 -39.74 -40.32
C GLY A 161 -9.24 -38.75 -40.75
N ARG A 162 -9.84 -39.00 -41.92
CA ARG A 162 -11.22 -38.68 -42.36
C ARG A 162 -11.88 -37.41 -41.80
N ILE A 163 -12.10 -36.46 -42.71
CA ILE A 163 -13.16 -35.44 -42.64
C ILE A 163 -14.51 -36.15 -42.52
N LYS A 164 -15.24 -35.90 -41.43
CA LYS A 164 -16.68 -36.15 -41.33
C LYS A 164 -17.38 -34.82 -41.13
N ASP A 165 -18.19 -34.48 -42.11
CA ASP A 165 -19.03 -33.29 -42.18
C ASP A 165 -20.00 -33.23 -41.00
N PHE A 166 -19.91 -32.17 -40.20
CA PHE A 166 -20.98 -31.84 -39.25
C PHE A 166 -22.10 -31.10 -40.00
N ARG A 167 -23.08 -31.89 -40.42
CA ARG A 167 -24.37 -31.45 -40.94
C ARG A 167 -25.06 -30.56 -39.89
N ARG A 168 -25.27 -29.30 -40.26
CA ARG A 168 -26.01 -28.27 -39.53
C ARG A 168 -27.49 -28.65 -39.42
N SER A 169 -27.93 -29.15 -38.27
CA SER A 169 -29.37 -29.35 -38.00
C SER A 169 -29.98 -28.04 -37.49
N ARG A 170 -30.81 -27.43 -38.35
CA ARG A 170 -31.75 -26.36 -38.01
C ARG A 170 -32.94 -27.00 -37.29
N SER A 171 -33.19 -26.61 -36.04
CA SER A 171 -34.48 -26.84 -35.39
C SER A 171 -35.45 -25.74 -35.81
N ASN A 172 -36.45 -26.12 -36.62
CA ASN A 172 -37.65 -25.31 -36.83
C ASN A 172 -38.74 -25.74 -35.84
N THR A 173 -39.55 -24.74 -35.48
CA THR A 173 -40.81 -24.72 -34.71
C THR A 173 -41.84 -25.71 -35.32
N SER A 174 -42.97 -26.08 -34.72
CA SER A 174 -43.90 -25.38 -33.82
C SER A 174 -45.00 -26.36 -33.36
N ASP A 175 -45.75 -25.89 -32.38
CA ASP A 175 -47.00 -26.34 -31.73
C ASP A 175 -48.01 -27.27 -32.45
N LEU A 176 -48.76 -27.92 -31.55
CA LEU A 176 -50.02 -28.69 -31.64
C LEU A 176 -49.94 -30.19 -31.95
#